data_AF-W0LG50-F1
#
_entry.id   AF-W0LG50-F1
#
_cell.length_a   1.000
_cell.length_b   1.000
_cell.length_c   1.000
_cell.angle_alpha   90.00
_cell.angle_beta   90.00
_cell.angle_gamma   90.00
#
_symmetry.space_group_name_H-M   'P 1'
#
loop_
_entity.id
_entity.type
_entity.pdbx_description
1 polymer ?
#
loop_
_entity_poly.entity_id
_entity_poly.type
_entity_poly.pdbx_seq_one_letter_code
_entity_poly.pdbx_strand_id
1 'polypeptide(L)'
;MAKNDFLPFGIGAGANVLTPADWSALPARSKGFASGAAKSKELNTAWRQSSVISSVVAQFIADSSGKDVLDNGDTTALLATLKNLLTPTGVPLPWPTATPPTGWLKCNGATFSKTLYPNLALAYPSGILPDLRGEFIRGWDDGRGVDMGRTLLSAQSHAMQRMTGSTTPIHAQTLGTDFSGDGVLKLIKTNMTIPSNSGGLNTGGPGILFDNAVAGINTSTENRPRNIAFNYIVRAA
;
A
#
# COMPACT_ATOMS: atom_id res chain seq x y z
N MET A 1 -4.53 -22.49 -20.32
CA MET A 1 -4.64 -21.07 -20.70
C MET A 1 -6.13 -20.75 -20.70
N ALA A 2 -6.52 -19.63 -20.09
CA ALA A 2 -7.93 -19.23 -20.06
C ALA A 2 -8.44 -18.92 -21.48
N LYS A 3 -9.71 -19.23 -21.73
CA LYS A 3 -10.36 -19.07 -23.03
C LYS A 3 -10.85 -17.64 -23.25
N ASN A 4 -10.74 -17.13 -24.47
CA ASN A 4 -11.30 -15.85 -24.90
C ASN A 4 -12.29 -16.09 -26.05
N ASP A 5 -13.58 -15.85 -25.80
CA ASP A 5 -14.64 -16.01 -26.81
C ASP A 5 -14.90 -14.76 -27.64
N PHE A 6 -14.32 -13.62 -27.26
CA PHE A 6 -14.39 -12.38 -28.03
C PHE A 6 -13.36 -12.41 -29.15
N LEU A 7 -13.77 -12.97 -30.29
CA LEU A 7 -12.88 -13.14 -31.45
C LEU A 7 -12.86 -11.89 -32.35
N PRO A 8 -11.68 -11.52 -32.89
CA PRO A 8 -11.58 -10.39 -33.79
C PRO A 8 -12.11 -10.75 -35.19
N PHE A 9 -12.79 -9.81 -35.83
CA PHE A 9 -13.36 -9.98 -37.16
C PHE A 9 -12.48 -9.34 -38.24
N GLY A 10 -12.33 -10.01 -39.39
CA GLY A 10 -11.70 -9.41 -40.58
C GLY A 10 -10.19 -9.13 -40.47
N ILE A 11 -9.46 -9.94 -39.70
CA ILE A 11 -8.00 -9.79 -39.51
C ILE A 11 -7.14 -10.61 -40.47
N GLY A 12 -7.75 -11.48 -41.29
CA GLY A 12 -7.04 -12.34 -42.23
C GLY A 12 -6.38 -11.57 -43.39
N ALA A 13 -5.37 -12.19 -44.01
CA ALA A 13 -4.77 -11.66 -45.23
C ALA A 13 -5.85 -11.50 -46.32
N GLY A 14 -5.85 -10.36 -47.00
CA GLY A 14 -6.85 -10.05 -48.03
C GLY A 14 -8.26 -9.75 -47.50
N ALA A 15 -8.43 -9.49 -46.21
CA ALA A 15 -9.73 -9.10 -45.65
C ALA A 15 -10.36 -7.93 -46.43
N ASN A 16 -11.67 -8.04 -46.70
CA ASN A 16 -12.45 -7.00 -47.38
C ASN A 16 -12.69 -5.80 -46.46
N VAL A 17 -11.64 -5.01 -46.21
CA VAL A 17 -11.62 -3.79 -45.38
C VAL A 17 -10.90 -2.66 -46.09
N LEU A 18 -11.25 -1.41 -45.79
CA LEU A 18 -10.64 -0.22 -46.33
C LEU A 18 -9.18 -0.08 -45.86
N THR A 19 -8.38 0.61 -46.68
CA THR A 19 -7.04 1.04 -46.25
C THR A 19 -7.19 2.09 -45.14
N PRO A 20 -6.16 2.30 -44.29
CA PRO A 20 -6.22 3.35 -43.27
C PRO A 20 -6.51 4.75 -43.85
N ALA A 21 -5.97 5.06 -45.03
CA ALA A 21 -6.21 6.33 -45.71
C ALA A 21 -7.67 6.47 -46.15
N ASP A 22 -8.23 5.45 -46.83
CA ASP A 22 -9.62 5.48 -47.30
C ASP A 22 -10.62 5.51 -46.13
N TRP A 23 -10.33 4.77 -45.05
CA TRP A 23 -11.16 4.78 -43.84
C TRP A 23 -11.16 6.15 -43.17
N SER A 24 -9.98 6.76 -43.03
CA SER A 24 -9.86 8.09 -42.43
C SER A 24 -10.63 9.15 -43.23
N ALA A 25 -10.60 9.05 -44.56
CA ALA A 25 -11.27 9.95 -45.49
C ALA A 25 -12.78 9.69 -45.66
N LEU A 26 -13.28 8.51 -45.29
CA LEU A 26 -14.69 8.12 -45.47
C LEU A 26 -15.63 9.05 -44.68
N PRO A 27 -16.52 9.83 -45.34
CA PRO A 27 -17.43 10.74 -44.64
C PRO A 27 -18.40 10.04 -43.67
N ALA A 28 -18.83 8.82 -44.03
CA ALA A 28 -19.73 8.00 -43.23
C ALA A 28 -19.10 7.54 -41.90
N ARG A 29 -17.77 7.55 -41.75
CA ARG A 29 -17.09 7.25 -40.47
C ARG A 29 -17.51 8.21 -39.36
N SER A 30 -17.72 9.49 -39.70
CA SER A 30 -18.06 10.53 -38.72
C SER A 30 -19.56 10.72 -38.53
N LYS A 31 -20.36 10.58 -39.59
CA LYS A 31 -21.82 10.87 -39.56
C LYS A 31 -22.70 9.62 -39.56
N GLY A 32 -22.12 8.44 -39.72
CA GLY A 32 -22.86 7.22 -40.03
C GLY A 32 -23.42 7.21 -41.46
N PHE A 33 -24.03 6.09 -41.84
CA PHE A 33 -24.74 5.96 -43.11
C PHE A 33 -26.17 6.49 -42.95
N ALA A 34 -26.54 7.50 -43.74
CA ALA A 34 -27.86 8.15 -43.65
C ALA A 34 -28.84 7.69 -44.73
N SER A 35 -28.39 7.58 -45.99
CA SER A 35 -29.17 7.08 -47.11
C SER A 35 -28.26 6.40 -48.14
N GLY A 36 -28.80 5.47 -48.93
CA GLY A 36 -28.05 4.68 -49.90
C GLY A 36 -27.44 3.39 -49.32
N ALA A 37 -26.64 2.71 -50.13
CA ALA A 37 -26.04 1.42 -49.77
C ALA A 37 -24.72 1.59 -49.01
N ALA A 38 -24.62 1.00 -47.82
CA ALA A 38 -23.35 0.86 -47.10
C ALA A 38 -22.52 -0.26 -47.71
N LYS A 39 -21.30 0.02 -48.16
CA LYS A 39 -20.48 -1.02 -48.79
C LYS A 39 -19.96 -1.98 -47.71
N SER A 40 -19.97 -3.27 -48.01
CA SER A 40 -19.46 -4.30 -47.09
C SER A 40 -18.03 -4.00 -46.62
N LYS A 41 -17.17 -3.46 -47.50
CA LYS A 41 -15.80 -3.05 -47.16
C LYS A 41 -15.73 -1.96 -46.09
N GLU A 42 -16.68 -1.03 -46.08
CA GLU A 42 -16.77 0.05 -45.10
C GLU A 42 -17.26 -0.49 -43.74
N LEU A 43 -18.33 -1.30 -43.76
CA LEU A 43 -18.88 -1.95 -42.56
C LEU A 43 -17.88 -2.90 -41.91
N ASN A 44 -17.22 -3.75 -42.70
CA ASN A 44 -16.18 -4.65 -42.22
C ASN A 44 -15.02 -3.91 -41.56
N THR A 45 -14.70 -2.69 -42.03
CA THR A 45 -13.63 -1.88 -41.42
C THR A 45 -14.03 -1.43 -40.01
N ALA A 46 -15.26 -0.97 -39.84
CA ALA A 46 -15.81 -0.62 -38.53
C ALA A 46 -15.86 -1.83 -37.59
N TRP A 47 -16.39 -2.96 -38.07
CA TRP A 47 -16.48 -4.20 -37.30
C TRP A 47 -15.12 -4.76 -36.92
N ARG A 48 -14.12 -4.67 -37.80
CA ARG A 48 -12.73 -5.04 -37.48
C ARG A 48 -12.19 -4.17 -36.36
N GLN A 49 -12.32 -2.84 -36.45
CA GLN A 49 -11.79 -1.95 -35.41
C GLN A 49 -12.42 -2.23 -34.04
N SER A 50 -13.73 -2.42 -33.96
CA SER A 50 -14.41 -2.71 -32.69
C SER A 50 -14.08 -4.09 -32.13
N SER A 51 -14.13 -5.14 -32.97
CA SER A 51 -13.87 -6.53 -32.55
C SER A 51 -12.41 -6.76 -32.17
N VAL A 52 -11.45 -6.10 -32.83
CA VAL A 52 -10.02 -6.19 -32.46
C VAL A 52 -9.78 -5.63 -31.05
N ILE A 53 -10.31 -4.45 -30.74
CA ILE A 53 -10.18 -3.87 -29.39
C ILE A 53 -10.87 -4.77 -28.35
N SER A 54 -12.07 -5.26 -28.67
CA SER A 54 -12.83 -6.14 -27.78
C SER A 54 -12.06 -7.44 -27.49
N SER A 55 -11.47 -8.04 -28.52
CA SER A 55 -10.67 -9.27 -28.40
C SER A 55 -9.40 -9.06 -27.58
N VAL A 56 -8.68 -7.95 -27.78
CA VAL A 56 -7.47 -7.62 -27.01
C VAL A 56 -7.78 -7.38 -25.54
N VAL A 57 -8.86 -6.65 -25.23
CA VAL A 57 -9.30 -6.42 -23.85
C VAL A 57 -9.72 -7.73 -23.20
N ALA A 58 -10.49 -8.57 -23.89
CA ALA A 58 -10.89 -9.88 -23.39
C ALA A 58 -9.69 -10.81 -23.16
N GLN A 59 -8.69 -10.79 -24.06
CA GLN A 59 -7.46 -11.56 -23.86
C GLN A 59 -6.67 -11.08 -22.65
N PHE A 60 -6.53 -9.76 -22.48
CA PHE A 60 -5.90 -9.18 -21.29
C PHE A 60 -6.61 -9.62 -19.99
N ILE A 61 -7.95 -9.63 -20.00
CA ILE A 61 -8.74 -10.10 -18.86
C ILE A 61 -8.48 -11.58 -18.61
N ALA A 62 -8.51 -12.42 -19.64
CA ALA A 62 -8.28 -13.85 -19.54
C ALA A 62 -6.89 -14.17 -18.95
N ASP A 63 -5.85 -13.53 -19.48
CA ASP A 63 -4.46 -13.75 -19.07
C ASP A 63 -4.21 -13.23 -17.64
N SER A 64 -4.77 -12.06 -17.29
CA SER A 64 -4.54 -11.43 -15.99
C SER A 64 -5.37 -12.06 -14.86
N SER A 65 -6.57 -12.59 -15.18
CA SER A 65 -7.46 -13.20 -14.18
C SER A 65 -7.30 -14.72 -14.08
N GLY A 66 -6.72 -15.36 -15.10
CA GLY A 66 -6.68 -16.81 -15.23
C GLY A 66 -8.05 -17.46 -15.45
N LYS A 67 -9.09 -16.67 -15.78
CA LYS A 67 -10.48 -17.12 -15.98
C LYS A 67 -10.94 -16.93 -17.41
N ASP A 68 -11.81 -17.82 -17.87
CA ASP A 68 -12.42 -17.73 -19.19
C ASP A 68 -13.26 -16.45 -19.33
N VAL A 69 -13.16 -15.83 -20.50
CA VAL A 69 -13.94 -14.66 -20.89
C VAL A 69 -14.93 -15.10 -21.97
N LEU A 70 -16.13 -15.44 -21.53
CA LEU A 70 -17.19 -16.04 -22.35
C LEU A 70 -18.07 -14.98 -23.00
N ASP A 71 -18.47 -15.20 -24.26
CA ASP A 71 -19.47 -14.39 -24.95
C ASP A 71 -20.88 -14.94 -24.69
N ASN A 72 -21.35 -14.81 -23.43
CA ASN A 72 -22.64 -15.32 -22.96
C ASN A 72 -23.62 -14.20 -22.55
N GLY A 73 -23.27 -12.95 -22.83
CA GLY A 73 -24.06 -11.77 -22.45
C GLY A 73 -23.96 -11.36 -20.96
N ASP A 74 -23.18 -12.04 -20.12
CA ASP A 74 -22.98 -11.68 -18.71
C ASP A 74 -22.00 -10.50 -18.55
N THR A 75 -22.50 -9.32 -18.90
CA THR A 75 -21.77 -8.06 -18.72
C THR A 75 -21.43 -7.74 -17.26
N THR A 76 -22.17 -8.31 -16.31
CA THR A 76 -21.93 -8.11 -14.87
C THR A 76 -20.67 -8.84 -14.43
N ALA A 77 -20.53 -10.10 -14.79
CA ALA A 77 -19.33 -10.89 -14.49
C ALA A 77 -18.09 -10.32 -15.20
N LEU A 78 -18.23 -9.90 -16.46
CA LEU A 78 -17.13 -9.29 -17.21
C LEU A 78 -16.66 -7.99 -16.55
N LEU A 79 -17.60 -7.11 -16.18
CA LEU A 79 -17.29 -5.86 -15.50
C LEU A 79 -16.67 -6.10 -14.12
N ALA A 80 -17.19 -7.06 -13.35
CA ALA A 80 -16.64 -7.40 -12.04
C ALA A 80 -15.20 -7.91 -12.14
N THR A 81 -14.91 -8.75 -13.14
CA THR A 81 -13.56 -9.25 -13.40
C THR A 81 -12.62 -8.11 -13.77
N LEU A 82 -13.02 -7.25 -14.70
CA LEU A 82 -12.24 -6.08 -15.10
C LEU A 82 -11.94 -5.14 -13.92
N LYS A 83 -12.96 -4.83 -13.11
CA LYS A 83 -12.78 -4.03 -11.89
C LYS A 83 -11.72 -4.66 -10.98
N ASN A 84 -11.79 -5.97 -10.73
CA ASN A 84 -10.84 -6.66 -9.87
C ASN A 84 -9.40 -6.66 -10.37
N LEU A 85 -9.18 -6.61 -11.67
CA LEU A 85 -7.84 -6.46 -12.23
C LEU A 85 -7.25 -5.05 -12.02
N LEU A 86 -8.09 -4.02 -12.09
CA LEU A 86 -7.64 -2.63 -11.94
C LEU A 86 -7.37 -2.24 -10.48
N THR A 87 -8.13 -2.80 -9.55
CA THR A 87 -8.00 -2.56 -8.11
C THR A 87 -8.31 -3.85 -7.36
N PRO A 88 -7.30 -4.67 -7.04
CA PRO A 88 -7.55 -5.96 -6.37
C PRO A 88 -8.31 -5.76 -5.05
N THR A 89 -9.41 -6.51 -4.90
CA THR A 89 -10.19 -6.49 -3.66
C THR A 89 -9.30 -6.91 -2.48
N GLY A 90 -9.36 -6.15 -1.39
CA GLY A 90 -8.61 -6.43 -0.16
C GLY A 90 -7.22 -5.77 -0.07
N VAL A 91 -6.77 -5.02 -1.07
CA VAL A 91 -5.56 -4.21 -0.95
C VAL A 91 -5.88 -2.89 -0.21
N PRO A 92 -5.22 -2.58 0.92
CA PRO A 92 -5.38 -1.28 1.58
C PRO A 92 -4.77 -0.18 0.71
N LEU A 93 -5.57 0.84 0.40
CA LEU A 93 -5.15 2.02 -0.36
C LEU A 93 -5.27 3.29 0.49
N PRO A 94 -4.30 4.22 0.38
CA PRO A 94 -4.39 5.52 1.04
C PRO A 94 -5.50 6.37 0.39
N TRP A 95 -6.35 6.95 1.22
CA TRP A 95 -7.48 7.79 0.82
C TRP A 95 -7.47 9.13 1.57
N PRO A 96 -7.62 10.27 0.87
CA PRO A 96 -7.35 11.58 1.46
C PRO A 96 -8.45 12.12 2.38
N THR A 97 -9.65 11.51 2.40
CA THR A 97 -10.77 12.01 3.22
C THR A 97 -11.18 11.02 4.30
N ALA A 98 -11.86 11.55 5.33
CA ALA A 98 -12.39 10.73 6.41
C ALA A 98 -13.50 9.78 5.93
N THR A 99 -14.21 10.08 4.84
CA THR A 99 -15.32 9.27 4.33
C THR A 99 -14.90 8.56 3.04
N PRO A 100 -14.84 7.22 3.02
CA PRO A 100 -14.54 6.48 1.81
C PRO A 100 -15.63 6.67 0.75
N PRO A 101 -15.32 6.51 -0.54
CA PRO A 101 -16.34 6.50 -1.58
C PRO A 101 -17.24 5.26 -1.44
N THR A 102 -18.42 5.30 -2.03
CA THR A 102 -19.36 4.17 -2.04
C THR A 102 -18.70 2.90 -2.58
N GLY A 103 -18.91 1.76 -1.91
CA GLY A 103 -18.29 0.48 -2.28
C GLY A 103 -16.92 0.23 -1.64
N TRP A 104 -16.47 1.11 -0.75
CA TRP A 104 -15.20 0.98 -0.02
C TRP A 104 -15.42 0.98 1.50
N LEU A 105 -14.58 0.24 2.20
CA LEU A 105 -14.60 0.11 3.66
C LEU A 105 -13.29 0.60 4.26
N LYS A 106 -13.34 1.15 5.47
CA LYS A 106 -12.14 1.57 6.21
C LYS A 106 -11.45 0.38 6.84
N CYS A 107 -10.12 0.40 6.87
CA CYS A 107 -9.31 -0.50 7.68
C CYS A 107 -9.22 0.05 9.12
N ASN A 108 -10.33 -0.03 9.86
CA ASN A 108 -10.47 0.52 11.21
C ASN A 108 -10.89 -0.56 12.24
N GLY A 109 -10.60 -1.83 11.99
CA GLY A 109 -11.00 -2.93 12.87
C GLY A 109 -12.47 -3.38 12.70
N ALA A 110 -13.22 -2.81 11.75
CA ALA A 110 -14.63 -3.13 11.57
C ALA A 110 -14.86 -4.55 11.01
N THR A 111 -15.96 -5.16 11.42
CA THR A 111 -16.49 -6.37 10.80
C THR A 111 -17.18 -6.04 9.46
N PHE A 112 -17.23 -7.01 8.56
CA PHE A 112 -17.97 -6.91 7.30
C PHE A 112 -18.76 -8.19 7.00
N SER A 113 -19.81 -8.06 6.19
CA SER A 113 -20.61 -9.21 5.76
C SER A 113 -19.86 -10.01 4.69
N LYS A 114 -19.45 -11.24 5.04
CA LYS A 114 -18.81 -12.18 4.10
C LYS A 114 -19.75 -12.60 2.97
N THR A 115 -21.06 -12.61 3.23
CA THR A 115 -22.08 -12.92 2.23
C THR A 115 -22.24 -11.79 1.22
N LEU A 116 -22.17 -10.53 1.69
CA LEU A 116 -22.28 -9.37 0.81
C LEU A 116 -20.98 -9.12 0.03
N TYR A 117 -19.83 -9.42 0.63
CA TYR A 117 -18.50 -9.16 0.06
C TYR A 117 -17.65 -10.45 0.01
N PRO A 118 -18.03 -11.44 -0.82
CA PRO A 118 -17.35 -12.74 -0.87
C PRO A 118 -15.90 -12.65 -1.32
N ASN A 119 -15.58 -11.75 -2.26
CA ASN A 119 -14.20 -11.53 -2.70
C ASN A 119 -13.34 -10.91 -1.60
N LEU A 120 -13.91 -10.04 -0.77
CA LEU A 120 -13.19 -9.47 0.38
C LEU A 120 -12.99 -10.52 1.48
N ALA A 121 -13.94 -11.46 1.64
CA ALA A 121 -13.80 -12.60 2.54
C ALA A 121 -12.72 -13.61 2.11
N LEU A 122 -12.34 -13.65 0.83
CA LEU A 122 -11.16 -14.41 0.40
C LEU A 122 -9.86 -13.76 0.90
N ALA A 123 -9.78 -12.43 0.87
CA ALA A 123 -8.61 -11.68 1.36
C ALA A 123 -8.55 -11.59 2.88
N TYR A 124 -9.71 -11.44 3.55
CA TYR A 124 -9.85 -11.36 5.00
C TYR A 124 -10.84 -12.41 5.52
N PRO A 125 -10.41 -13.68 5.67
CA PRO A 125 -11.31 -14.79 6.04
C PRO A 125 -12.02 -14.65 7.38
N SER A 126 -11.46 -13.86 8.31
CA SER A 126 -12.06 -13.56 9.61
C SER A 126 -13.37 -12.75 9.49
N GLY A 127 -13.61 -12.08 8.37
CA GLY A 127 -14.71 -11.10 8.25
C GLY A 127 -14.44 -9.80 9.02
N ILE A 128 -13.18 -9.55 9.40
CA ILE A 128 -12.74 -8.37 10.16
C ILE A 128 -11.59 -7.73 9.40
N LEU A 129 -11.67 -6.42 9.16
CA LEU A 129 -10.57 -5.66 8.57
C LEU A 129 -9.52 -5.31 9.64
N PRO A 130 -8.23 -5.22 9.28
CA PRO A 130 -7.22 -4.73 10.21
C PRO A 130 -7.54 -3.29 10.63
N ASP A 131 -7.14 -2.93 11.85
CA ASP A 131 -7.10 -1.52 12.26
C ASP A 131 -5.73 -0.96 11.88
N LEU A 132 -5.69 -0.18 10.80
CA LEU A 132 -4.46 0.40 10.26
C LEU A 132 -4.28 1.87 10.66
N ARG A 133 -5.09 2.37 11.59
CA ARG A 133 -4.99 3.76 12.06
C ARG A 133 -3.70 3.92 12.88
N GLY A 134 -2.76 4.70 12.35
CA GLY A 134 -1.46 4.92 13.00
C GLY A 134 -0.42 3.83 12.71
N GLU A 135 -0.76 2.81 11.92
CA GLU A 135 0.12 1.67 11.65
C GLU A 135 0.95 1.87 10.38
N PHE A 136 2.17 1.33 10.40
CA PHE A 136 3.00 1.16 9.21
C PHE A 136 2.85 -0.27 8.67
N ILE A 137 2.59 -0.40 7.37
CA ILE A 137 2.54 -1.71 6.71
C ILE A 137 3.98 -2.17 6.42
N ARG A 138 4.32 -3.36 6.90
CA ARG A 138 5.60 -4.04 6.64
C ARG A 138 5.37 -5.24 5.73
N GLY A 139 6.35 -5.54 4.87
CA GLY A 139 6.38 -6.78 4.08
C GLY A 139 6.53 -8.01 4.98
N TRP A 140 5.71 -9.03 4.76
CA TRP A 140 5.81 -10.30 5.48
C TRP A 140 7.12 -11.02 5.13
N ASP A 141 7.77 -11.59 6.13
CA ASP A 141 9.09 -12.23 5.98
C ASP A 141 9.06 -13.46 5.07
N ASP A 142 7.96 -14.22 5.10
CA ASP A 142 7.74 -15.43 4.30
C ASP A 142 8.96 -16.39 4.27
N GLY A 143 9.62 -16.55 5.42
CA GLY A 143 10.75 -17.45 5.58
C GLY A 143 12.12 -16.90 5.17
N ARG A 144 12.23 -15.60 4.84
CA ARG A 144 13.51 -14.95 4.56
C ARG A 144 14.45 -14.89 5.78
N GLY A 145 13.91 -14.93 6.99
CA GLY A 145 14.67 -14.96 8.24
C GLY A 145 15.00 -13.58 8.82
N VAL A 146 14.41 -12.50 8.31
CA VAL A 146 14.61 -11.13 8.81
C VAL A 146 13.61 -10.79 9.93
N ASP A 147 12.35 -11.20 9.79
CA ASP A 147 11.27 -10.99 10.78
C ASP A 147 10.63 -12.35 11.14
N MET A 148 11.44 -13.22 11.75
CA MET A 148 11.09 -14.61 12.06
C MET A 148 9.89 -14.73 13.02
N GLY A 149 9.07 -15.77 12.80
CA GLY A 149 7.92 -16.09 13.67
C GLY A 149 6.70 -15.20 13.44
N ARG A 150 6.72 -14.33 12.43
CA ARG A 150 5.60 -13.44 12.09
C ARG A 150 4.58 -14.12 11.17
N THR A 151 3.31 -13.87 11.45
CA THR A 151 2.19 -14.27 10.58
C THR A 151 1.58 -13.06 9.91
N LEU A 152 0.94 -13.25 8.74
CA LEU A 152 0.18 -12.19 8.06
C LEU A 152 -0.84 -11.55 9.02
N LEU A 153 -0.98 -10.23 8.92
CA LEU A 153 -1.91 -9.38 9.69
C LEU A 153 -1.70 -9.36 11.21
N SER A 154 -0.65 -10.00 11.75
CA SER A 154 -0.34 -9.88 13.17
C SER A 154 0.16 -8.46 13.49
N ALA A 155 -0.21 -7.91 14.65
CA ALA A 155 0.33 -6.63 15.13
C ALA A 155 1.74 -6.83 15.73
N GLN A 156 2.57 -5.79 15.70
CA GLN A 156 3.85 -5.73 16.40
C GLN A 156 3.97 -4.35 17.02
N SER A 157 4.30 -4.27 18.31
CA SER A 157 4.54 -2.98 18.95
C SER A 157 5.84 -2.36 18.43
N HIS A 158 6.00 -1.05 18.62
CA HIS A 158 7.26 -0.38 18.31
C HIS A 158 8.38 -0.98 19.15
N ALA A 159 9.59 -1.01 18.58
CA ALA A 159 10.80 -1.37 19.30
C ALA A 159 11.96 -0.56 18.76
N MET A 160 12.84 -0.13 19.66
CA MET A 160 14.15 0.40 19.31
C MET A 160 15.18 -0.72 19.47
N GLN A 161 16.24 -0.71 18.67
CA GLN A 161 17.34 -1.64 18.89
C GLN A 161 17.94 -1.43 20.29
N ARG A 162 18.37 -2.54 20.91
CA ARG A 162 19.00 -2.49 22.23
C ARG A 162 20.27 -1.64 22.16
N MET A 163 20.29 -0.56 22.92
CA MET A 163 21.47 0.28 23.12
C MET A 163 22.13 -0.13 24.45
N THR A 164 23.43 -0.39 24.42
CA THR A 164 24.23 -0.73 25.61
C THR A 164 25.35 0.29 25.81
N GLY A 165 25.65 0.62 27.06
CA GLY A 165 26.77 1.49 27.42
C GLY A 165 27.20 1.25 28.87
N SER A 166 28.45 1.57 29.18
CA SER A 166 29.02 1.46 30.53
C SER A 166 29.91 2.66 30.79
N THR A 167 29.95 3.13 32.02
CA THR A 167 30.88 4.17 32.46
C THR A 167 31.80 3.60 33.53
N THR A 168 33.05 4.04 33.57
CA THR A 168 33.92 3.79 34.72
C THR A 168 33.46 4.65 35.90
N PRO A 169 33.78 4.28 37.16
CA PRO A 169 33.47 5.12 38.31
C PRO A 169 34.00 6.55 38.09
N ILE A 170 33.12 7.53 38.17
CA ILE A 170 33.53 8.94 38.13
C ILE A 170 34.14 9.27 39.49
N HIS A 171 35.46 9.23 39.58
CA HIS A 171 36.19 9.72 40.75
C HIS A 171 36.18 11.25 40.77
N ALA A 172 35.26 11.84 41.54
CA ALA A 172 35.28 13.27 41.83
C ALA A 172 36.40 13.57 42.84
N GLN A 173 37.66 13.62 42.40
CA GLN A 173 38.68 14.33 43.17
C GLN A 173 38.41 15.83 43.01
N THR A 174 38.12 16.49 44.13
CA THR A 174 37.94 17.93 44.24
C THR A 174 39.11 18.66 43.61
N LEU A 175 38.96 19.17 42.38
CA LEU A 175 39.74 20.26 41.78
C LEU A 175 39.08 20.71 40.46
N GLY A 176 38.02 21.53 40.58
CA GLY A 176 37.72 22.63 39.65
C GLY A 176 37.43 22.38 38.17
N THR A 177 37.38 21.15 37.64
CA THR A 177 37.08 20.92 36.23
C THR A 177 35.62 20.55 36.02
N ASP A 178 34.85 21.45 35.41
CA ASP A 178 33.52 21.16 34.90
C ASP A 178 33.62 20.07 33.82
N PHE A 179 33.15 18.86 34.12
CA PHE A 179 32.93 17.85 33.09
C PHE A 179 31.72 18.31 32.25
N SER A 180 31.99 18.86 31.06
CA SER A 180 30.96 19.16 30.09
C SER A 180 30.51 17.86 29.41
N GLY A 181 29.32 17.36 29.74
CA GLY A 181 28.68 16.35 28.90
C GLY A 181 28.39 16.92 27.52
N ASP A 182 28.63 16.14 26.47
CA ASP A 182 28.36 16.50 25.08
C ASP A 182 27.32 15.54 24.48
N GLY A 183 26.44 16.05 23.64
CA GLY A 183 25.34 15.29 23.04
C GLY A 183 24.33 14.75 24.06
N VAL A 184 23.94 13.47 23.91
CA VAL A 184 22.87 12.81 24.67
C VAL A 184 23.25 12.39 26.09
N LEU A 185 24.50 12.60 26.49
CA LEU A 185 25.01 12.28 27.82
C LEU A 185 25.28 13.56 28.59
N LYS A 186 24.60 13.72 29.73
CA LYS A 186 24.79 14.88 30.61
C LYS A 186 25.08 14.44 32.04
N LEU A 187 26.03 15.13 32.67
CA LEU A 187 26.24 15.01 34.10
C LEU A 187 25.11 15.70 34.84
N ILE A 188 24.40 14.98 35.70
CA ILE A 188 23.36 15.56 36.56
C ILE A 188 23.92 15.74 37.96
N LYS A 189 23.83 16.98 38.47
CA LYS A 189 24.17 17.28 39.86
C LYS A 189 23.10 16.64 40.74
N THR A 190 23.42 15.50 41.33
CA THR A 190 22.70 15.02 42.51
C THR A 190 23.06 15.95 43.67
N ASN A 191 22.11 16.37 44.52
CA ASN A 191 22.36 17.29 45.64
C ASN A 191 23.38 16.72 46.63
N MET A 192 24.67 16.89 46.34
CA MET A 192 25.77 16.42 47.14
C MET A 192 26.29 17.54 48.02
N THR A 193 26.22 17.34 49.34
CA THR A 193 27.06 18.06 50.31
C THR A 193 28.24 17.16 50.62
N ILE A 194 29.46 17.57 50.27
CA ILE A 194 30.68 16.86 50.69
C ILE A 194 31.10 17.46 52.05
N PRO A 195 30.96 16.73 53.18
CA PRO A 195 31.47 17.21 54.47
C PRO A 195 32.99 17.24 54.40
N SER A 196 33.59 18.38 54.75
CA SER A 196 35.04 18.59 54.66
C SER A 196 35.87 17.77 55.65
N ASN A 197 35.28 16.96 56.53
CA ASN A 197 35.99 16.10 57.47
C ASN A 197 35.11 14.93 57.98
N SER A 198 35.40 13.69 57.56
CA SER A 198 35.30 12.45 58.36
C SER A 198 35.51 11.24 57.45
N GLY A 199 36.34 10.27 57.89
CA GLY A 199 36.81 9.10 57.13
C GLY A 199 35.76 8.04 56.79
N GLY A 200 34.62 8.44 56.22
CA GLY A 200 33.63 7.55 55.61
C GLY A 200 33.70 7.63 54.08
N LEU A 201 33.73 6.49 53.41
CA LEU A 201 33.58 6.40 51.96
C LEU A 201 32.16 6.83 51.60
N ASN A 202 31.99 8.03 51.02
CA ASN A 202 30.72 8.45 50.45
C ASN A 202 30.52 7.73 49.11
N THR A 203 29.52 6.86 49.03
CA THR A 203 29.20 6.02 47.86
C THR A 203 28.38 6.73 46.78
N GLY A 204 28.32 8.07 46.79
CA GLY A 204 27.56 8.86 45.82
C GLY A 204 28.49 9.70 44.94
N GLY A 205 28.64 9.31 43.67
CA GLY A 205 29.25 10.12 42.61
C GLY A 205 28.19 10.82 41.76
N PRO A 206 28.57 11.81 40.92
CA PRO A 206 27.62 12.46 40.02
C PRO A 206 27.00 11.45 39.06
N GLY A 207 25.68 11.54 38.86
CA GLY A 207 24.95 10.66 37.95
C GLY A 207 25.16 11.04 36.48
N ILE A 208 25.12 10.05 35.58
CA ILE A 208 25.02 10.27 34.13
C ILE A 208 23.57 10.08 33.72
N LEU A 209 23.00 11.09 33.07
CA LEU A 209 21.70 11.00 32.42
C LEU A 209 21.92 10.75 30.92
N PHE A 210 21.22 9.77 30.37
CA PHE A 210 20.99 9.67 28.94
C PHE A 210 19.67 10.36 28.61
N ASP A 211 19.72 11.40 27.79
CA ASP A 211 18.55 12.09 27.27
C ASP A 211 18.75 12.37 25.79
N ASN A 212 17.90 11.77 24.95
CA ASN A 212 17.97 11.99 23.51
C ASN A 212 17.30 13.30 23.08
N ALA A 213 16.56 13.99 23.95
CA ALA A 213 15.86 15.24 23.70
C ALA A 213 16.78 16.48 23.84
N VAL A 214 17.99 16.39 23.28
CA VAL A 214 18.96 17.50 23.26
C VAL A 214 18.41 18.65 22.41
N ALA A 215 18.69 19.90 22.82
CA ALA A 215 18.21 21.10 22.14
C ALA A 215 18.54 21.09 20.63
N GLY A 216 17.53 21.35 19.79
CA GLY A 216 17.67 21.38 18.33
C GLY A 216 17.43 20.04 17.63
N ILE A 217 17.15 18.95 18.37
CA ILE A 217 16.81 17.64 17.80
C ILE A 217 15.29 17.41 17.90
N ASN A 218 14.68 16.93 16.81
CA ASN A 218 13.26 16.57 16.79
C ASN A 218 13.03 15.23 17.51
N THR A 219 12.63 15.29 18.79
CA THR A 219 12.27 14.11 19.58
C THR A 219 10.77 14.05 19.88
N SER A 220 10.30 12.85 20.24
CA SER A 220 8.92 12.59 20.63
C SER A 220 8.88 11.37 21.56
N THR A 221 7.74 11.08 22.17
CA THR A 221 7.53 9.90 23.03
C THR A 221 7.49 8.58 22.24
N GLU A 222 7.42 8.65 20.91
CA GLU A 222 7.47 7.52 19.99
C GLU A 222 8.40 7.84 18.79
N ASN A 223 9.03 6.82 18.23
CA ASN A 223 9.78 6.92 16.98
C ASN A 223 8.84 6.90 15.78
N ARG A 224 8.75 8.03 15.05
CA ARG A 224 7.98 8.11 13.81
C ARG A 224 8.78 8.78 12.67
N PRO A 225 8.77 8.23 11.45
CA PRO A 225 9.25 8.95 10.29
C PRO A 225 8.34 10.15 10.01
N ARG A 226 8.85 11.14 9.26
CA ARG A 226 7.98 12.19 8.69
C ARG A 226 6.93 11.54 7.80
N ASN A 227 5.66 11.81 8.06
CA ASN A 227 4.55 11.18 7.35
C ASN A 227 3.38 12.16 7.17
N ILE A 228 2.46 11.84 6.26
CA ILE A 228 1.18 12.51 6.06
C ILE A 228 0.10 11.45 6.30
N ALA A 229 -0.91 11.79 7.11
CA ALA A 229 -1.98 10.87 7.45
C ALA A 229 -3.02 10.76 6.33
N PHE A 230 -3.21 9.54 5.82
CA PHE A 230 -4.30 9.14 4.93
C PHE A 230 -5.14 8.08 5.64
N ASN A 231 -6.41 7.96 5.26
CA ASN A 231 -7.24 6.84 5.66
C ASN A 231 -6.84 5.60 4.84
N TYR A 232 -6.78 4.41 5.44
CA TYR A 232 -6.64 3.17 4.67
C TYR A 232 -8.01 2.58 4.35
N ILE A 233 -8.27 2.36 3.07
CA ILE A 233 -9.54 1.81 2.60
C ILE A 233 -9.32 0.57 1.74
N VAL A 234 -10.26 -0.36 1.77
CA VAL A 234 -10.30 -1.54 0.88
C VAL A 234 -11.57 -1.50 0.07
N ARG A 235 -11.48 -1.96 -1.18
CA ARG A 235 -12.66 -2.12 -2.02
C ARG A 235 -13.49 -3.30 -1.53
N ALA A 236 -14.79 -3.11 -1.37
CA ALA A 236 -15.71 -4.16 -0.94
C ALA A 236 -16.47 -4.79 -2.11
N ALA A 237 -16.69 -4.05 -3.20
CA ALA A 237 -17.41 -4.48 -4.41
C ALA A 237 -16.69 -4.08 -5.71
#